data_AF-A0A2B7WJQ5-F1
#
_entry.id   AF-A0A2B7WJQ5-F1
#
_cell.length_a   1.000
_cell.length_b   1.000
_cell.length_c   1.000
_cell.angle_alpha   90.00
_cell.angle_beta   90.00
_cell.angle_gamma   90.00
#
_symmetry.space_group_name_H-M   'P 1'
#
loop_
_entity.id
_entity.type
_entity.pdbx_description
1 polymer ?
#
loop_
_entity_poly.entity_id
_entity_poly.type
_entity_poly.pdbx_seq_one_letter_code
_entity_poly.pdbx_strand_id
1 'polypeptide(L)'
;MSFPNHLDANSYEGEIDGISVRWKPQAITRLHDNSRSLGVDRAALKAATEHVAHACAKPLSKTGVKNTIAIVATGLTLPDKSHCTCTLLPGQVNAHIYVNLDEGLVALDDMKVLGEGVAKAGQSAPDPTLSTGKYTFP
;
A
#
# COMPACT_ATOMS: atom_id res chain seq x y z
N MET A 1 -14.75 5.48 -6.83
CA MET A 1 -14.54 4.06 -6.45
C MET A 1 -14.67 3.99 -4.94
N SER A 2 -15.49 3.10 -4.39
CA SER A 2 -15.47 2.87 -2.94
C SER A 2 -14.40 1.82 -2.65
N PHE A 3 -13.50 2.09 -1.70
CA PHE A 3 -12.50 1.15 -1.24
C PHE A 3 -13.08 0.35 -0.08
N PRO A 4 -13.71 -0.82 -0.28
CA PRO A 4 -14.52 -1.46 0.78
C PRO A 4 -13.71 -2.01 1.95
N ASN A 5 -12.41 -2.26 1.76
CA ASN A 5 -11.55 -2.92 2.73
C ASN A 5 -10.72 -1.86 3.46
N HIS A 6 -11.37 -1.03 4.27
CA HIS A 6 -10.72 0.03 5.03
C HIS A 6 -11.28 0.15 6.44
N LEU A 7 -10.48 0.72 7.34
CA LEU A 7 -10.94 1.13 8.66
C LEU A 7 -11.60 2.51 8.57
N ASP A 8 -12.33 2.88 9.63
CA ASP A 8 -12.80 4.24 9.83
C ASP A 8 -11.68 5.27 9.59
N ALA A 9 -12.04 6.44 9.05
CA ALA A 9 -11.08 7.47 8.64
C ALA A 9 -10.13 7.92 9.75
N ASN A 10 -10.58 7.88 11.00
CA ASN A 10 -9.83 8.29 12.18
C ASN A 10 -9.19 7.11 12.95
N SER A 11 -9.45 5.87 12.53
CA SER A 11 -8.84 4.70 13.14
C SER A 11 -7.62 4.23 12.35
N TYR A 12 -6.52 4.03 13.06
CA TYR A 12 -5.24 3.58 12.51
C TYR A 12 -4.87 2.16 12.93
N GLU A 13 -5.77 1.51 13.67
CA GLU A 13 -5.65 0.13 14.09
C GLU A 13 -7.04 -0.51 14.19
N GLY A 14 -7.16 -1.74 13.71
CA GLY A 14 -8.42 -2.48 13.73
C GLY A 14 -8.32 -3.76 12.94
N GLU A 15 -9.46 -4.28 12.52
CA GLU A 15 -9.56 -5.52 11.76
C GLU A 15 -10.45 -5.33 10.54
N ILE A 16 -10.07 -5.93 9.41
CA ILE A 16 -10.81 -5.95 8.15
C ILE A 16 -10.83 -7.40 7.67
N ASP A 17 -12.01 -8.01 7.54
CA ASP A 17 -12.17 -9.42 7.13
C ASP A 17 -11.27 -10.42 7.91
N GLY A 18 -11.05 -10.22 9.22
CA GLY A 18 -10.16 -11.09 10.00
C GLY A 18 -8.66 -10.79 9.85
N ILE A 19 -8.29 -9.75 9.11
CA ILE A 19 -6.91 -9.27 8.95
C ILE A 19 -6.71 -8.04 9.82
N SER A 20 -5.81 -8.12 10.81
CA SER A 20 -5.47 -6.99 11.66
C SER A 20 -4.70 -5.94 10.87
N VAL A 21 -5.18 -4.71 10.82
CA VAL A 21 -4.53 -3.58 10.15
C VAL A 21 -4.00 -2.62 11.20
N ARG A 22 -2.74 -2.21 11.07
CA ARG A 22 -2.12 -1.18 11.93
C ARG A 22 -1.23 -0.24 11.11
N TRP A 23 -1.30 1.05 11.38
CA TRP A 23 -0.37 2.04 10.82
C TRP A 23 0.79 2.33 11.77
N LYS A 24 2.01 2.41 11.22
CA LYS A 24 3.13 2.99 11.98
C LYS A 24 2.93 4.50 12.15
N PRO A 25 3.37 5.11 13.27
CA PRO A 25 3.29 6.56 13.45
C PRO A 25 3.87 7.36 12.27
N GLN A 26 5.02 6.95 11.75
CA GLN A 26 5.64 7.58 10.58
C GLN A 26 4.78 7.47 9.31
N ALA A 27 4.05 6.37 9.13
CA ALA A 27 3.15 6.18 8.00
C ALA A 27 1.94 7.13 8.09
N ILE A 28 1.46 7.42 9.31
CA ILE A 28 0.38 8.38 9.56
C ILE A 28 0.82 9.80 9.18
N THR A 29 2.03 10.21 9.58
CA THR A 29 2.60 11.50 9.17
C THR A 29 2.73 11.58 7.64
N ARG A 30 3.31 10.55 7.02
CA ARG A 30 3.46 10.51 5.55
C ARG A 30 2.13 10.52 4.81
N LEU A 31 1.11 9.84 5.31
CA LEU A 31 -0.23 9.86 4.72
C LEU A 31 -0.76 11.30 4.59
N HIS A 32 -0.56 12.11 5.62
CA HIS A 32 -0.95 13.52 5.60
C HIS A 32 -0.16 14.29 4.52
N ASP A 33 1.17 14.18 4.50
CA ASP A 33 2.01 14.89 3.54
C ASP A 33 1.73 14.46 2.09
N ASN A 34 1.55 13.17 1.86
CA ASN A 34 1.23 12.61 0.55
C ASN A 34 -0.14 13.07 0.06
N SER A 35 -1.16 13.08 0.93
CA SER A 35 -2.49 13.55 0.54
C SER A 35 -2.46 14.99 0.05
N ARG A 36 -1.66 15.85 0.71
CA ARG A 36 -1.44 17.24 0.30
C ARG A 36 -0.66 17.33 -1.02
N SER A 37 0.40 16.54 -1.17
CA SER A 37 1.24 16.54 -2.37
C SER A 37 0.49 16.05 -3.61
N LEU A 38 -0.43 15.09 -3.44
CA LEU A 38 -1.22 14.49 -4.51
C LEU A 38 -2.54 15.26 -4.74
N GLY A 39 -2.90 16.20 -3.87
CA GLY A 39 -4.18 16.92 -3.95
C GLY A 39 -5.40 16.03 -3.74
N VAL A 40 -5.26 14.93 -2.98
CA VAL A 40 -6.32 13.95 -2.73
C VAL A 40 -6.80 14.02 -1.29
N ASP A 41 -8.05 13.62 -1.05
CA ASP A 41 -8.56 13.50 0.31
C ASP A 41 -7.76 12.47 1.12
N ARG A 42 -7.41 12.84 2.35
CA ARG A 42 -6.59 12.00 3.23
C ARG A 42 -7.29 10.70 3.60
N ALA A 43 -8.60 10.74 3.87
CA ALA A 43 -9.36 9.54 4.23
C ALA A 43 -9.49 8.61 3.03
N ALA A 44 -9.68 9.16 1.83
CA ALA A 44 -9.69 8.39 0.59
C ALA A 44 -8.33 7.74 0.31
N LEU A 45 -7.21 8.47 0.47
CA LEU A 45 -5.86 7.92 0.29
C LEU A 45 -5.53 6.81 1.31
N LYS A 46 -6.01 6.98 2.56
CA LYS A 46 -5.93 5.96 3.60
C LYS A 46 -6.70 4.71 3.20
N ALA A 47 -7.96 4.88 2.79
CA ALA A 47 -8.82 3.77 2.39
C ALA A 47 -8.25 3.02 1.18
N ALA A 48 -7.71 3.74 0.19
CA ALA A 48 -7.00 3.15 -0.94
C ALA A 48 -5.80 2.30 -0.49
N THR A 49 -4.96 2.86 0.40
CA THR A 49 -3.78 2.17 0.95
C THR A 49 -4.17 0.89 1.70
N GLU A 50 -5.17 0.97 2.59
CA GLU A 50 -5.66 -0.19 3.34
C GLU A 50 -6.26 -1.25 2.43
N HIS A 51 -7.01 -0.82 1.42
CA HIS A 51 -7.65 -1.73 0.49
C HIS A 51 -6.66 -2.54 -0.32
N VAL A 52 -5.63 -1.89 -0.88
CA VAL A 52 -4.60 -2.61 -1.65
C VAL A 52 -3.73 -3.49 -0.76
N ALA A 53 -3.40 -3.04 0.46
CA ALA A 53 -2.63 -3.84 1.42
C ALA A 53 -3.40 -5.07 1.91
N HIS A 54 -4.71 -4.93 2.15
CA HIS A 54 -5.60 -6.04 2.46
C HIS A 54 -5.69 -7.02 1.28
N ALA A 55 -5.87 -6.51 0.05
CA ALA A 55 -5.93 -7.33 -1.15
C ALA A 55 -4.63 -8.13 -1.39
N CYS A 56 -3.47 -7.58 -1.03
CA CYS A 56 -2.18 -8.27 -1.03
C CYS A 56 -2.10 -9.36 0.06
N ALA A 57 -2.56 -9.06 1.28
CA ALA A 57 -2.48 -9.96 2.43
C ALA A 57 -3.33 -11.24 2.27
N LYS A 58 -4.55 -11.09 1.74
CA LYS A 58 -5.58 -12.13 1.67
C LYS A 58 -5.13 -13.40 0.91
N PRO A 59 -4.66 -13.34 -0.34
CA PRO A 59 -4.21 -14.54 -1.07
C PRO A 59 -2.96 -15.19 -0.45
N LEU A 60 -2.15 -14.41 0.28
CA LEU A 60 -0.96 -14.90 0.99
C LEU A 60 -1.27 -15.51 2.35
N SER A 61 -2.56 -15.66 2.70
CA SER A 61 -3.02 -16.18 4.00
C SER A 61 -2.39 -15.44 5.18
N LYS A 62 -2.22 -14.13 5.04
CA LYS A 62 -1.68 -13.25 6.07
C LYS A 62 -2.83 -12.74 6.94
N THR A 63 -2.60 -12.73 8.24
CA THR A 63 -3.57 -12.31 9.26
C THR A 63 -3.31 -10.91 9.78
N GLY A 64 -2.24 -10.24 9.30
CA GLY A 64 -1.97 -8.87 9.69
C GLY A 64 -1.23 -8.05 8.65
N VAL A 65 -1.53 -6.76 8.61
CA VAL A 65 -0.93 -5.74 7.76
C VAL A 65 -0.45 -4.60 8.64
N LYS A 66 0.83 -4.26 8.52
CA LYS A 66 1.43 -3.08 9.14
C LYS A 66 1.84 -2.08 8.08
N ASN A 67 1.04 -1.05 7.88
CA ASN A 67 1.34 0.01 6.91
C ASN A 67 2.57 0.81 7.37
N THR A 68 3.58 0.88 6.51
CA THR A 68 4.85 1.57 6.78
C THR A 68 5.00 2.82 5.92
N ILE A 69 4.43 2.81 4.72
CA ILE A 69 4.38 3.96 3.79
C ILE A 69 3.01 3.95 3.10
N ALA A 70 2.33 5.10 3.09
CA ALA A 70 1.10 5.28 2.32
C ALA A 70 1.39 5.33 0.81
N ILE A 71 0.35 5.33 -0.03
CA ILE A 71 0.55 5.62 -1.46
C ILE A 71 1.27 6.97 -1.62
N VAL A 72 2.42 6.96 -2.30
CA VAL A 72 3.25 8.11 -2.67
C VAL A 72 3.40 8.16 -4.18
N ALA A 73 3.61 9.33 -4.77
CA ALA A 73 4.22 9.47 -6.10
C ALA A 73 5.67 9.95 -5.92
N THR A 74 6.64 9.23 -6.49
CA THR A 74 8.07 9.57 -6.37
C THR A 74 8.61 10.12 -7.69
N GLY A 75 8.67 11.44 -7.82
CA GLY A 75 9.24 12.12 -8.99
C GLY A 75 10.75 12.40 -8.92
N LEU A 76 11.57 11.57 -8.22
CA LEU A 76 13.00 11.85 -8.01
C LEU A 76 13.94 10.69 -8.41
N THR A 77 14.87 11.04 -9.31
CA THR A 77 16.19 10.46 -9.71
C THR A 77 16.31 8.99 -10.10
N LEU A 78 15.45 8.10 -9.60
CA LEU A 78 15.17 6.79 -10.20
C LEU A 78 13.64 6.76 -10.39
N PRO A 79 13.13 6.45 -11.59
CA PRO A 79 11.69 6.43 -11.86
C PRO A 79 11.05 5.25 -11.12
N ASP A 80 10.81 5.43 -9.82
CA ASP A 80 10.00 4.52 -9.03
C ASP A 80 8.56 4.98 -9.11
N LYS A 81 7.66 4.07 -9.49
CA LYS A 81 6.25 4.39 -9.67
C LYS A 81 5.57 4.61 -8.34
N SER A 82 4.40 5.24 -8.41
CA SER A 82 3.57 5.43 -7.23
C SER A 82 3.29 4.10 -6.55
N HIS A 83 3.49 4.02 -5.23
CA HIS A 83 3.36 2.78 -4.50
C HIS A 83 3.07 3.01 -3.02
N CYS A 84 2.61 1.97 -2.33
CA CYS A 84 2.63 1.89 -0.87
C CYS A 84 3.47 0.71 -0.39
N THR A 85 3.91 0.78 0.86
CA THR A 85 4.67 -0.31 1.51
C THR A 85 3.99 -0.75 2.79
N CYS A 86 3.88 -2.07 2.96
CA CYS A 86 3.39 -2.66 4.20
C CYS A 86 4.21 -3.90 4.59
N THR A 87 4.17 -4.24 5.86
CA THR A 87 4.70 -5.51 6.39
C THR A 87 3.52 -6.43 6.69
N LEU A 88 3.52 -7.61 6.09
CA LEU A 88 2.53 -8.66 6.26
C LEU A 88 2.95 -9.64 7.36
N LEU A 89 1.97 -10.08 8.14
CA LEU A 89 2.13 -10.99 9.28
C LEU A 89 1.24 -12.23 9.10
N PRO A 90 1.66 -13.41 9.60
CA PRO A 90 2.97 -13.70 10.19
C PRO A 90 4.11 -13.78 9.15
N GLY A 91 5.35 -13.77 9.64
CA GLY A 91 6.57 -13.94 8.82
C GLY A 91 7.27 -12.66 8.37
N GLN A 92 6.75 -11.48 8.74
CA GLN A 92 7.37 -10.17 8.47
C GLN A 92 7.77 -9.99 7.01
N VAL A 93 6.84 -10.29 6.11
CA VAL A 93 7.05 -10.17 4.67
C VAL A 93 6.77 -8.72 4.28
N ASN A 94 7.68 -8.05 3.58
CA ASN A 94 7.46 -6.69 3.09
C ASN A 94 6.84 -6.75 1.69
N ALA A 95 5.76 -6.00 1.49
CA ALA A 95 5.12 -5.84 0.20
C ALA A 95 5.24 -4.38 -0.26
N HIS A 96 5.66 -4.19 -1.50
CA HIS A 96 5.62 -2.95 -2.25
C HIS A 96 4.53 -3.08 -3.31
N ILE A 97 3.46 -2.31 -3.20
CA ILE A 97 2.30 -2.41 -4.09
C ILE A 97 2.26 -1.17 -4.96
N TYR A 98 2.47 -1.37 -6.26
CA TYR A 98 2.58 -0.31 -7.26
C TYR A 98 1.21 0.04 -7.83
N VAL A 99 0.96 1.33 -8.05
CA VAL A 99 -0.28 1.89 -8.56
C VAL A 99 -0.02 2.96 -9.62
N ASN A 100 -0.99 3.25 -10.47
CA ASN A 100 -0.88 4.25 -11.55
C ASN A 100 -1.28 5.67 -11.10
N LEU A 101 -0.82 6.13 -9.93
CA LEU A 101 -1.15 7.47 -9.40
C LEU A 101 -0.03 8.50 -9.62
N ASP A 102 0.71 8.35 -10.72
CA ASP A 102 1.80 9.24 -11.04
C ASP A 102 1.26 10.64 -11.44
N GLU A 103 1.80 11.68 -10.80
CA GLU A 103 1.67 13.09 -11.20
C GLU A 103 0.24 13.65 -11.36
N GLY A 104 -0.75 13.17 -10.59
CA GLY A 104 -2.08 13.79 -10.52
C GLY A 104 -2.91 13.72 -11.81
N LEU A 105 -2.47 12.92 -12.79
CA LEU A 105 -3.18 12.68 -14.05
C LEU A 105 -4.33 11.68 -13.91
N VAL A 106 -4.32 10.89 -12.84
CA VAL A 106 -5.29 9.84 -12.55
C VAL A 106 -6.01 10.19 -11.25
N ALA A 107 -7.33 10.33 -11.31
CA ALA A 107 -8.13 10.48 -10.10
C ALA A 107 -7.96 9.24 -9.22
N LEU A 108 -8.01 9.39 -7.89
CA LEU A 108 -7.89 8.25 -6.98
C LEU A 108 -8.94 7.16 -7.26
N ASP A 109 -10.09 7.57 -7.78
CA ASP A 109 -11.17 6.68 -8.22
C ASP A 109 -10.85 5.86 -9.47
N ASP A 110 -9.86 6.27 -10.26
CA ASP A 110 -9.37 5.58 -11.46
C ASP A 110 -8.06 4.83 -11.20
N MET A 111 -7.64 4.74 -9.93
CA MET A 111 -6.45 4.03 -9.50
C MET A 111 -6.55 2.54 -9.86
N LYS A 112 -5.45 2.00 -10.38
CA LYS A 112 -5.21 0.61 -10.72
C LYS A 112 -3.94 0.15 -10.06
N VAL A 113 -3.97 -1.06 -9.51
CA VAL A 113 -2.77 -1.77 -9.06
C VAL A 113 -2.02 -2.25 -10.29
N LEU A 114 -0.74 -1.88 -10.40
CA LEU A 114 0.17 -2.25 -11.48
C LEU A 114 0.88 -3.58 -11.20
N GLY A 115 1.01 -3.95 -9.93
CA GLY A 115 1.66 -5.19 -9.48
C GLY A 115 2.22 -5.02 -8.07
N GLU A 116 2.88 -6.06 -7.57
CA GLU A 116 3.45 -6.05 -6.24
C GLU A 116 4.80 -6.78 -6.18
N GLY A 117 5.75 -6.19 -5.45
CA GLY A 117 7.00 -6.84 -5.05
C GLY A 117 6.88 -7.30 -3.61
N VAL A 118 6.96 -8.61 -3.37
CA VAL A 118 6.83 -9.20 -2.03
C VAL A 118 8.15 -9.87 -1.66
N ALA A 119 8.80 -9.43 -0.59
CA ALA A 119 10.11 -9.95 -0.15
C ALA A 119 10.09 -10.29 1.34
N LYS A 120 10.83 -11.33 1.74
CA LYS A 120 10.99 -11.66 3.17
C LYS A 120 11.84 -10.59 3.85
N ALA A 121 11.68 -10.42 5.16
CA ALA A 121 12.54 -9.52 5.94
C ALA A 121 14.03 -9.83 5.70
N GLY A 122 14.82 -8.80 5.41
CA GLY A 122 16.25 -8.92 5.12
C GLY A 122 16.59 -9.33 3.68
N GLN A 123 15.59 -9.57 2.81
CA GLN A 123 15.80 -9.82 1.39
C GLN A 123 15.43 -8.58 0.56
N SER A 124 16.31 -8.21 -0.37
CA SER A 124 16.09 -7.13 -1.33
C SER A 124 15.44 -7.60 -2.63
N ALA A 125 15.54 -8.89 -2.95
CA ALA A 125 14.91 -9.48 -4.13
C ALA A 125 13.46 -9.88 -3.81
N PRO A 126 12.49 -9.53 -4.67
CA PRO A 126 11.14 -10.09 -4.59
C PRO A 126 11.17 -11.61 -4.67
N ASP A 127 10.42 -12.28 -3.80
CA ASP A 127 10.22 -13.72 -3.82
C ASP A 127 9.13 -14.04 -4.87
N PRO A 128 9.48 -14.67 -6.00
CA PRO A 128 8.53 -14.95 -7.07
C PRO A 128 7.46 -15.97 -6.65
N THR A 129 7.63 -16.64 -5.51
CA THR A 129 6.62 -17.54 -4.94
C THR A 129 5.62 -16.83 -4.04
N LEU A 130 5.87 -15.56 -3.70
CA LEU A 130 5.03 -14.74 -2.83
C LEU A 130 4.43 -13.51 -3.53
N SER A 131 4.90 -13.13 -4.71
CA SER A 131 4.32 -12.03 -5.49
C SER A 131 3.14 -12.53 -6.33
N THR A 132 1.95 -11.96 -6.12
CA THR A 132 0.75 -12.30 -6.90
C THR A 132 0.59 -11.42 -8.14
N GLY A 133 1.49 -10.44 -8.37
CA GLY A 133 1.45 -9.53 -9.52
C GLY A 133 2.85 -9.24 -10.06
N LYS A 134 3.08 -9.53 -11.35
CA LYS A 134 4.36 -9.20 -12.02
C LYS A 134 4.48 -7.68 -12.19
N TYR A 135 5.21 -7.02 -11.30
CA TYR A 135 5.79 -5.72 -11.63
C TYR A 135 7.24 -5.92 -12.08
N THR A 136 7.48 -5.79 -13.38
CA THR A 136 8.83 -5.64 -13.93
C THR A 136 9.15 -4.17 -13.96
N PHE A 137 10.23 -3.75 -13.26
CA PHE A 137 10.83 -2.43 -13.46
C PHE A 137 11.07 -2.23 -14.97
N PRO A 138 10.64 -1.10 -15.57
CA PRO A 138 11.13 -0.72 -16.90
C PRO A 138 12.64 -0.45 -16.87
#